data_AF-A0A7E4V9Z7-F1
#
_entry.id   AF-A0A7E4V9Z7-F1
#
_cell.length_a   1.000
_cell.length_b   1.000
_cell.length_c   1.000
_cell.angle_alpha   90.00
_cell.angle_beta   90.00
_cell.angle_gamma   90.00
#
_symmetry.space_group_name_H-M   'P 1'
#
loop_
_entity.id
_entity.type
_entity.pdbx_description
1 polymer ?
#
loop_
_entity_poly.entity_id
_entity_poly.type
_entity_poly.pdbx_seq_one_letter_code
_entity_poly.pdbx_strand_id
1 'polypeptide(L)'
;MDMSQSQSSTVDETPSEAGSESRSSSRAIHNRYHVSERYNGGTGGFEPDSIFARTTQHCQHTDWDLCELVRLQELSEARQRADLMEKTMRWWSECTASWREKWNVVRLERNRAREDANVARQMLKAAQKEIERMHTTKRYVNGEAPKPAIVIPMARIIRSTASQTDHTCVGSDSFEDDAELLARSTSYVALATEVEILRSKCEELEIAKDAAFEDVEQVKKYYKEKLCDMDHHLDATTNEVRRLYRQNAEAKVIIDDLRQQLKSAKATSTKITTPAVNPEVSKVASEPTVDKPNPAT
;
A
#
# COMPACT_ATOMS: atom_id res chain seq x y z
N MET A 1 39.97 -28.84 23.67
CA MET A 1 41.29 -28.68 23.04
C MET A 1 41.07 -28.73 21.56
N ASP A 2 40.96 -27.53 21.00
CA ASP A 2 40.73 -27.26 19.59
C ASP A 2 42.11 -27.25 18.91
N MET A 3 42.26 -27.97 17.80
CA MET A 3 43.47 -27.90 16.98
C MET A 3 43.09 -27.73 15.51
N SER A 4 43.48 -26.56 15.01
CA SER A 4 44.24 -26.39 13.77
C SER A 4 43.44 -26.48 12.46
N GLN A 5 43.36 -25.34 11.74
CA GLN A 5 44.15 -25.04 10.51
C GLN A 5 43.49 -25.66 9.26
N SER A 6 43.46 -25.10 8.06
CA SER A 6 43.97 -23.87 7.45
C SER A 6 43.54 -23.94 5.97
N GLN A 7 43.22 -22.79 5.35
CA GLN A 7 43.51 -22.43 3.93
C GLN A 7 42.84 -23.29 2.83
N SER A 8 42.58 -22.90 1.58
CA SER A 8 42.96 -21.79 0.69
C SER A 8 41.97 -21.79 -0.51
N SER A 9 41.79 -20.61 -1.13
CA SER A 9 41.64 -20.27 -2.59
C SER A 9 41.07 -21.31 -3.59
N THR A 10 40.35 -20.97 -4.67
CA THR A 10 40.71 -20.08 -5.81
C THR A 10 39.59 -20.14 -6.89
N VAL A 11 39.22 -18.98 -7.47
CA VAL A 11 39.10 -18.67 -8.93
C VAL A 11 37.85 -19.08 -9.76
N ASP A 12 37.36 -18.08 -10.53
CA ASP A 12 36.58 -18.04 -11.79
C ASP A 12 35.19 -18.73 -11.86
N GLU A 13 34.18 -18.24 -12.59
CA GLU A 13 34.21 -17.66 -13.93
C GLU A 13 32.86 -16.95 -14.23
N THR A 14 32.92 -15.78 -14.88
CA THR A 14 31.76 -15.13 -15.51
C THR A 14 31.51 -15.72 -16.90
N PRO A 15 30.25 -15.85 -17.35
CA PRO A 15 29.94 -15.78 -18.77
C PRO A 15 29.22 -14.47 -19.11
N SER A 16 29.86 -13.74 -20.01
CA SER A 16 29.27 -12.71 -20.86
C SER A 16 28.19 -13.33 -21.76
N GLU A 17 27.00 -12.75 -21.80
CA GLU A 17 26.11 -12.91 -22.95
C GLU A 17 25.51 -11.58 -23.38
N ALA A 18 25.69 -11.33 -24.66
CA ALA A 18 25.40 -10.10 -25.38
C ALA A 18 23.92 -9.98 -25.74
N GLY A 19 23.47 -8.72 -25.83
CA GLY A 19 22.64 -8.24 -26.93
C GLY A 19 21.32 -8.96 -27.20
N SER A 20 20.22 -8.39 -26.71
CA SER A 20 18.99 -8.31 -27.50
C SER A 20 18.32 -6.96 -27.28
N GLU A 21 18.61 -6.06 -28.23
CA GLU A 21 17.78 -4.90 -28.52
C GLU A 21 16.34 -5.37 -28.77
N SER A 22 15.41 -4.92 -27.95
CA SER A 22 13.99 -4.94 -28.29
C SER A 22 13.43 -3.56 -28.03
N ARG A 23 13.45 -2.79 -29.14
CA ARG A 23 12.77 -1.52 -29.38
C ARG A 23 11.50 -1.37 -28.53
N SER A 24 11.59 -0.64 -27.42
CA SER A 24 10.43 0.02 -26.84
C SER A 24 10.03 1.18 -27.74
N SER A 25 9.12 0.88 -28.67
CA SER A 25 8.27 1.86 -29.35
C SER A 25 7.37 2.51 -28.29
N SER A 26 7.95 3.45 -27.54
CA SER A 26 7.21 4.32 -26.64
C SER A 26 6.47 5.30 -27.54
N ARG A 27 5.19 5.00 -27.82
CA ARG A 27 4.26 5.95 -28.45
C ARG A 27 4.14 7.15 -27.52
N ALA A 28 4.97 8.15 -27.78
CA ALA A 28 4.89 9.48 -27.22
C ALA A 28 3.48 10.03 -27.48
N ILE A 29 2.70 10.17 -26.42
CA ILE A 29 1.45 10.91 -26.44
C ILE A 29 1.86 12.38 -26.63
N HIS A 30 1.77 12.85 -27.87
CA HIS A 30 1.93 14.24 -28.25
C HIS A 30 0.87 15.06 -27.52
N ASN A 31 1.26 15.76 -26.45
CA ASN A 31 0.50 16.89 -25.93
C ASN A 31 0.53 18.00 -26.99
N ARG A 32 -0.63 18.23 -27.61
CA ARG A 32 -0.91 19.32 -28.53
C ARG A 32 -0.95 20.65 -27.75
N TYR A 33 0.21 21.23 -27.50
CA TYR A 33 0.38 22.68 -27.37
C TYR A 33 1.25 23.14 -28.53
N HIS A 34 0.61 23.40 -29.67
CA HIS A 34 1.26 24.06 -30.79
C HIS A 34 1.21 25.56 -30.52
N VAL A 35 2.20 26.08 -29.77
CA VAL A 35 2.49 27.51 -29.76
C VAL A 35 3.30 27.76 -31.04
N SER A 36 2.72 28.54 -31.97
CA SER A 36 3.45 29.02 -33.14
C SER A 36 4.58 29.96 -32.69
N GLU A 37 5.78 29.41 -32.54
CA GLU A 37 7.02 30.19 -32.53
C GLU A 37 7.34 30.60 -33.96
N ARG A 38 7.01 31.85 -34.31
CA ARG A 38 7.81 32.57 -35.30
C ARG A 38 9.09 32.99 -34.61
N TYR A 39 10.16 32.25 -34.86
CA TYR A 39 11.52 32.70 -34.57
C TYR A 39 11.79 34.00 -35.32
N ASN A 40 12.13 35.06 -34.58
CA ASN A 40 13.11 36.01 -35.05
C ASN A 40 14.07 36.29 -33.91
N GLY A 41 15.37 36.18 -34.19
CA GLY A 41 16.41 35.95 -33.20
C GLY A 41 16.63 37.09 -32.20
N GLY A 42 17.12 36.71 -31.03
CA GLY A 42 17.56 37.65 -30.00
C GLY A 42 17.87 36.94 -28.70
N THR A 43 19.15 36.75 -28.43
CA THR A 43 19.74 36.35 -27.15
C THR A 43 19.12 37.05 -25.94
N GLY A 44 18.73 36.29 -24.90
CA GLY A 44 18.52 36.85 -23.56
C GLY A 44 17.59 36.02 -22.66
N GLY A 45 18.15 35.55 -21.54
CA GLY A 45 17.46 35.38 -20.25
C GLY A 45 16.21 34.51 -20.19
N PHE A 46 16.34 33.33 -19.57
CA PHE A 46 15.21 32.58 -19.04
C PHE A 46 14.63 33.36 -17.84
N GLU A 47 13.68 34.27 -18.08
CA GLU A 47 12.91 34.94 -17.03
C GLU A 47 11.70 34.07 -16.65
N PRO A 48 11.53 33.67 -15.36
CA PRO A 48 10.39 32.86 -14.92
C PRO A 48 9.04 33.61 -14.94
N ASP A 49 9.03 34.92 -15.18
CA ASP A 49 7.88 35.80 -14.95
C ASP A 49 6.93 35.93 -16.15
N SER A 50 7.21 35.25 -17.27
CA SER A 50 6.46 35.39 -18.53
C SER A 50 5.01 34.87 -18.49
N ILE A 51 4.61 34.08 -17.49
CA ILE A 51 3.21 33.61 -17.37
C ILE A 51 2.33 34.72 -16.76
N PHE A 52 2.83 35.42 -15.75
CA PHE A 52 2.10 36.52 -15.10
C PHE A 52 2.07 37.79 -15.96
N ALA A 53 3.09 38.01 -16.80
CA ALA A 53 3.21 39.20 -17.65
C ALA A 53 2.17 39.24 -18.80
N ARG A 54 1.68 38.09 -19.29
CA ARG A 54 0.71 38.06 -20.41
C ARG A 54 -0.68 38.51 -20.00
N THR A 55 -1.12 38.21 -18.78
CA THR A 55 -2.43 38.63 -18.28
C THR A 55 -2.44 40.08 -17.80
N THR A 56 -1.30 40.58 -17.33
CA THR A 56 -1.15 41.96 -16.84
C THR A 56 -0.93 43.00 -17.94
N GLN A 57 -0.33 42.64 -19.10
CA GLN A 57 -0.11 43.61 -20.19
C GLN A 57 -1.37 44.10 -20.91
N HIS A 58 -2.52 43.43 -20.77
CA HIS A 58 -3.79 43.86 -21.38
C HIS A 58 -4.68 44.69 -20.46
N CYS A 59 -4.32 44.85 -19.18
CA CYS A 59 -5.10 45.64 -18.25
C CYS A 59 -4.69 47.12 -18.33
N GLN A 60 -5.21 47.84 -19.34
CA GLN A 60 -5.23 49.30 -19.23
C GLN A 60 -6.06 49.67 -18.00
N HIS A 61 -5.57 50.63 -17.21
CA HIS A 61 -5.95 50.95 -15.83
C HIS A 61 -7.46 51.30 -15.58
N THR A 62 -8.33 51.12 -16.58
CA THR A 62 -9.74 51.48 -16.60
C THR A 62 -10.70 50.30 -16.38
N ASP A 63 -10.30 49.05 -16.66
CA ASP A 63 -11.22 47.89 -16.61
C ASP A 63 -10.77 46.82 -15.59
N TRP A 64 -10.54 47.24 -14.35
CA TRP A 64 -10.17 46.34 -13.23
C TRP A 64 -11.13 45.15 -13.08
N ASP A 65 -12.42 45.36 -13.31
CA ASP A 65 -13.45 44.31 -13.21
C ASP A 65 -13.27 43.21 -14.26
N LEU A 66 -12.83 43.57 -15.47
CA LEU A 66 -12.56 42.60 -16.53
C LEU A 66 -11.30 41.78 -16.24
N CYS A 67 -10.26 42.43 -15.72
CA CYS A 67 -9.02 41.76 -15.32
C CYS A 67 -9.25 40.83 -14.13
N GLU A 68 -10.06 41.23 -13.16
CA GLU A 68 -10.46 40.40 -12.03
C GLU A 68 -11.32 39.20 -12.48
N LEU A 69 -12.24 39.41 -13.43
CA LEU A 69 -13.03 38.32 -13.99
C LEU A 69 -12.16 37.26 -14.68
N VAL A 70 -11.19 37.69 -15.50
CA VAL A 70 -10.24 36.77 -16.17
C VAL A 70 -9.40 36.03 -15.13
N ARG A 71 -8.89 36.73 -14.11
CA ARG A 71 -8.11 36.09 -13.02
C ARG A 71 -8.93 35.04 -12.27
N LEU A 72 -10.20 35.34 -11.95
CA LEU A 72 -11.10 34.41 -11.30
C LEU A 72 -11.41 33.20 -12.21
N GLN A 73 -11.57 33.43 -13.51
CA GLN A 73 -11.75 32.36 -14.48
C GLN A 73 -10.50 31.45 -14.53
N GLU A 74 -9.30 32.01 -14.69
CA GLU A 74 -8.05 31.26 -14.69
C GLU A 74 -7.86 30.44 -13.40
N LEU A 75 -8.17 31.04 -12.25
CA LEU A 75 -8.16 30.33 -10.97
C LEU A 75 -9.18 29.19 -10.93
N SER A 76 -10.38 29.41 -11.47
CA SER A 76 -11.41 28.37 -11.53
C SER A 76 -10.98 27.21 -12.42
N GLU A 77 -10.36 27.49 -13.56
CA GLU A 77 -9.83 26.47 -14.47
C GLU A 77 -8.64 25.74 -13.84
N ALA A 78 -7.75 26.44 -13.14
CA ALA A 78 -6.65 25.82 -12.41
C ALA A 78 -7.15 24.86 -11.32
N ARG A 79 -8.19 25.26 -10.57
CA ARG A 79 -8.86 24.38 -9.58
C ARG A 79 -9.47 23.15 -10.24
N GLN A 80 -10.19 23.31 -11.34
CA GLN A 80 -10.78 22.18 -12.07
C GLN A 80 -9.71 21.21 -12.60
N ARG A 81 -8.57 21.72 -13.10
CA ARG A 81 -7.44 20.89 -13.52
C ARG A 81 -6.82 20.14 -12.33
N ALA A 82 -6.67 20.79 -11.18
CA ALA A 82 -6.19 20.15 -9.96
C ALA A 82 -7.16 19.04 -9.49
N ASP A 83 -8.46 19.30 -9.45
CA ASP A 83 -9.49 18.31 -9.07
C ASP A 83 -9.46 17.09 -10.00
N LEU A 84 -9.29 17.29 -11.31
CA LEU A 84 -9.17 16.20 -12.28
C LEU A 84 -7.88 15.40 -12.07
N MET A 85 -6.77 16.08 -11.78
CA MET A 85 -5.49 15.44 -11.47
C MET A 85 -5.61 14.58 -10.21
N GLU A 86 -6.25 15.08 -9.15
CA GLU A 86 -6.49 14.33 -7.92
C GLU A 86 -7.34 13.08 -8.17
N LYS A 87 -8.45 13.21 -8.91
CA LYS A 87 -9.27 12.05 -9.31
C LYS A 87 -8.46 11.01 -10.07
N THR A 88 -7.63 11.46 -11.01
CA THR A 88 -6.76 10.59 -11.79
C THR A 88 -5.75 9.89 -10.87
N MET A 89 -5.03 10.64 -10.04
CA MET A 89 -4.06 10.07 -9.10
C MET A 89 -4.69 9.07 -8.12
N ARG A 90 -5.91 9.35 -7.66
CA ARG A 90 -6.68 8.47 -6.80
C ARG A 90 -7.04 7.16 -7.52
N TRP A 91 -7.54 7.26 -8.75
CA TRP A 91 -7.85 6.10 -9.58
C TRP A 91 -6.61 5.23 -9.86
N TRP A 92 -5.47 5.84 -10.17
CA TRP A 92 -4.21 5.12 -10.36
C TRP A 92 -3.76 4.38 -9.09
N SER A 93 -3.95 5.01 -7.92
CA SER A 93 -3.63 4.41 -6.62
C SER A 93 -4.53 3.20 -6.34
N GLU A 94 -5.84 3.33 -6.56
CA GLU A 94 -6.82 2.24 -6.42
C GLU A 94 -6.51 1.07 -7.38
N CYS A 95 -6.19 1.37 -8.64
CA CYS A 95 -5.78 0.34 -9.61
C CYS A 95 -4.52 -0.42 -9.15
N THR A 96 -3.52 0.31 -8.66
CA THR A 96 -2.26 -0.31 -8.19
C THR A 96 -2.50 -1.17 -6.95
N ALA A 97 -3.36 -0.72 -6.02
CA ALA A 97 -3.75 -1.51 -4.85
C ALA A 97 -4.50 -2.79 -5.25
N SER A 98 -5.50 -2.68 -6.14
CA SER A 98 -6.27 -3.84 -6.64
C SER A 98 -5.37 -4.86 -7.34
N TRP A 99 -4.42 -4.39 -8.16
CA TRP A 99 -3.47 -5.28 -8.82
C TRP A 99 -2.56 -6.01 -7.82
N ARG A 100 -2.02 -5.28 -6.82
CA ARG A 100 -1.19 -5.88 -5.76
C ARG A 100 -1.96 -6.94 -4.99
N GLU A 101 -3.23 -6.70 -4.67
CA GLU A 101 -4.06 -7.66 -3.96
C GLU A 101 -4.29 -8.92 -4.80
N LYS A 102 -4.72 -8.79 -6.05
CA LYS A 102 -4.90 -9.94 -6.96
C LYS A 102 -3.61 -10.74 -7.14
N TRP A 103 -2.49 -10.05 -7.30
CA TRP A 103 -1.19 -10.71 -7.40
C TRP A 103 -0.81 -11.46 -6.11
N ASN A 104 -1.08 -10.87 -4.95
CA ASN A 104 -0.83 -11.50 -3.67
C ASN A 104 -1.66 -12.79 -3.51
N VAL A 105 -2.94 -12.76 -3.88
CA VAL A 105 -3.82 -13.95 -3.88
C VAL A 105 -3.24 -15.07 -4.76
N VAL A 106 -2.97 -14.79 -6.05
CA VAL A 106 -2.42 -15.80 -6.97
C VAL A 106 -1.07 -16.34 -6.47
N ARG A 107 -0.23 -15.46 -5.91
CA ARG A 107 1.06 -15.86 -5.34
C ARG A 107 0.89 -16.78 -4.13
N LEU A 108 -0.06 -16.49 -3.24
CA LEU A 108 -0.39 -17.32 -2.08
C LEU A 108 -0.96 -18.67 -2.50
N GLU A 109 -1.91 -18.70 -3.44
CA GLU A 109 -2.47 -19.93 -4.01
C GLU A 109 -1.38 -20.81 -4.64
N ARG A 110 -0.50 -20.22 -5.45
CA ARG A 110 0.65 -20.92 -6.05
C ARG A 110 1.59 -21.48 -4.98
N ASN A 111 1.88 -20.71 -3.93
CA ASN A 111 2.73 -21.18 -2.84
C ASN A 111 2.06 -22.33 -2.08
N ARG A 112 0.76 -22.22 -1.80
CA ARG A 112 -0.02 -23.25 -1.14
C ARG A 112 -0.05 -24.55 -1.93
N ALA A 113 -0.30 -24.49 -3.24
CA ALA A 113 -0.26 -25.66 -4.11
C ALA A 113 1.13 -26.34 -4.11
N ARG A 114 2.22 -25.56 -4.00
CA ARG A 114 3.57 -26.11 -3.87
C ARG A 114 3.79 -26.82 -2.53
N GLU A 115 3.31 -26.24 -1.44
CA GLU A 115 3.34 -26.84 -0.09
C GLU A 115 2.53 -28.15 -0.06
N ASP A 116 1.29 -28.13 -0.54
CA ASP A 116 0.42 -29.31 -0.58
C ASP A 116 1.04 -30.42 -1.44
N ALA A 117 1.66 -30.08 -2.58
CA ALA A 117 2.39 -31.04 -3.41
C ALA A 117 3.64 -31.59 -2.72
N ASN A 118 4.34 -30.79 -1.92
CA ASN A 118 5.46 -31.26 -1.10
C ASN A 118 4.99 -32.24 -0.03
N VAL A 119 3.90 -31.91 0.67
CA VAL A 119 3.29 -32.78 1.69
C VAL A 119 2.86 -34.10 1.07
N ALA A 120 2.15 -34.07 -0.06
CA ALA A 120 1.74 -35.28 -0.78
C ALA A 120 2.94 -36.16 -1.18
N ARG A 121 4.04 -35.55 -1.67
CA ARG A 121 5.29 -36.28 -1.96
C ARG A 121 5.92 -36.91 -0.72
N GLN A 122 5.89 -36.23 0.43
CA GLN A 122 6.41 -36.78 1.69
C GLN A 122 5.55 -37.95 2.17
N MET A 123 4.22 -37.82 2.12
CA MET A 123 3.29 -38.89 2.46
C MET A 123 3.47 -40.11 1.55
N LEU A 124 3.64 -39.90 0.24
CA LEU A 124 3.93 -40.97 -0.72
C LEU A 124 5.22 -41.71 -0.33
N LYS A 125 6.31 -40.97 -0.04
CA LYS A 125 7.58 -41.56 0.39
C LYS A 125 7.44 -42.35 1.69
N ALA A 126 6.64 -41.86 2.64
CA ALA A 126 6.37 -42.56 3.90
C ALA A 126 5.59 -43.86 3.66
N ALA A 127 4.54 -43.81 2.84
CA ALA A 127 3.75 -44.99 2.48
C ALA A 127 4.60 -46.03 1.71
N GLN A 128 5.47 -45.60 0.79
CA GLN A 128 6.40 -46.49 0.09
C GLN A 128 7.34 -47.21 1.06
N LYS A 129 7.93 -46.49 2.02
CA LYS A 129 8.75 -47.10 3.07
C LYS A 129 7.97 -48.12 3.90
N GLU A 130 6.71 -47.84 4.21
CA GLU A 130 5.86 -48.77 4.96
C GLU A 130 5.51 -50.03 4.15
N ILE A 131 5.22 -49.88 2.86
CA ILE A 131 5.02 -51.00 1.93
C ILE A 131 6.28 -51.87 1.86
N GLU A 132 7.46 -51.26 1.73
CA GLU A 132 8.74 -51.97 1.73
C GLU A 132 8.96 -52.74 3.03
N ARG A 133 8.71 -52.12 4.20
CA ARG A 133 8.76 -52.79 5.52
C ARG A 133 7.82 -53.98 5.57
N MET A 134 6.56 -53.81 5.19
CA MET A 134 5.57 -54.90 5.17
C MET A 134 6.00 -56.04 4.23
N HIS A 135 6.56 -55.73 3.06
CA HIS A 135 7.10 -56.74 2.15
C HIS A 135 8.28 -57.50 2.76
N THR A 136 9.21 -56.82 3.44
CA THR A 136 10.31 -57.48 4.13
C THR A 136 9.84 -58.38 5.26
N THR A 137 8.90 -57.92 6.09
CA THR A 137 8.30 -58.72 7.16
C THR A 137 7.55 -59.92 6.61
N LYS A 138 6.78 -59.75 5.53
CA LYS A 138 6.08 -60.86 4.86
C LYS A 138 7.04 -61.94 4.35
N ARG A 139 8.17 -61.55 3.75
CA ARG A 139 9.19 -62.51 3.29
C ARG A 139 9.83 -63.26 4.46
N TYR A 140 10.11 -62.57 5.55
CA TYR A 140 10.63 -63.16 6.77
C TYR A 140 9.66 -64.19 7.37
N VAL A 141 8.37 -63.83 7.50
CA VAL A 141 7.31 -64.71 8.05
C VAL A 141 7.03 -65.92 7.13
N ASN A 142 7.11 -65.76 5.81
CA ASN A 142 6.90 -66.85 4.86
C ASN A 142 8.09 -67.82 4.74
N GLY A 143 9.17 -67.63 5.52
CA GLY A 143 10.35 -68.49 5.49
C GLY A 143 11.18 -68.41 4.19
N GLU A 144 10.94 -67.40 3.35
CA GLU A 144 11.73 -67.16 2.14
C GLU A 144 13.01 -66.40 2.51
N ALA A 145 14.07 -67.14 2.85
CA ALA A 145 15.40 -66.56 3.04
C ALA A 145 15.83 -65.74 1.79
N PRO A 146 16.54 -64.60 1.96
CA PRO A 146 17.01 -63.82 0.83
C PRO A 146 17.94 -64.67 -0.04
N LYS A 147 17.51 -65.00 -1.25
CA LYS A 147 18.34 -65.76 -2.21
C LYS A 147 19.60 -64.94 -2.51
N PRO A 148 20.82 -65.44 -2.20
CA PRO A 148 22.03 -64.78 -2.66
C PRO A 148 22.04 -64.80 -4.19
N ALA A 149 22.54 -63.74 -4.80
CA ALA A 149 22.65 -63.62 -6.25
C ALA A 149 23.57 -64.72 -6.79
N ILE A 150 22.97 -65.80 -7.30
CA ILE A 150 23.68 -66.88 -7.99
C ILE A 150 23.77 -66.46 -9.45
N VAL A 151 24.99 -66.15 -9.88
CA VAL A 151 25.39 -66.08 -11.29
C VAL A 151 25.25 -67.49 -11.87
N ILE A 152 24.37 -67.64 -12.85
CA ILE A 152 24.13 -68.91 -13.56
C ILE A 152 25.30 -69.19 -14.50
N PRO A 153 25.75 -70.45 -14.61
CA PRO A 153 25.74 -71.09 -15.91
C PRO A 153 24.94 -72.40 -15.90
N MET A 154 24.04 -72.50 -16.88
CA MET A 154 23.17 -73.63 -17.16
C MET A 154 23.96 -74.88 -17.55
N ALA A 155 23.79 -76.00 -16.83
CA ALA A 155 23.78 -77.33 -17.46
C ALA A 155 23.24 -78.45 -16.54
N ARG A 156 22.15 -79.05 -17.04
CA ARG A 156 21.89 -80.51 -17.14
C ARG A 156 21.47 -81.30 -15.88
N ILE A 157 20.17 -81.60 -15.91
CA ILE A 157 19.43 -82.74 -15.34
C ILE A 157 20.27 -84.03 -15.19
N ILE A 158 20.21 -84.69 -14.03
CA ILE A 158 19.93 -86.14 -13.85
C ILE A 158 19.43 -86.38 -12.41
N ARG A 159 18.40 -87.24 -12.36
CA ARG A 159 17.64 -87.74 -11.21
C ARG A 159 18.37 -88.98 -10.64
N SER A 160 18.59 -89.10 -9.33
CA SER A 160 18.47 -90.40 -8.59
C SER A 160 18.74 -90.32 -7.08
N THR A 161 17.75 -90.81 -6.32
CA THR A 161 17.80 -91.71 -5.13
C THR A 161 18.61 -91.41 -3.86
N ALA A 162 17.82 -91.42 -2.76
CA ALA A 162 18.03 -92.12 -1.49
C ALA A 162 19.10 -91.61 -0.50
N SER A 163 18.64 -91.12 0.65
CA SER A 163 18.64 -91.88 1.92
C SER A 163 18.77 -90.94 3.13
N GLN A 164 17.86 -91.16 4.09
CA GLN A 164 17.89 -90.90 5.53
C GLN A 164 19.05 -90.07 6.12
N THR A 165 18.68 -89.04 6.89
CA THR A 165 19.11 -88.93 8.30
C THR A 165 18.02 -88.23 9.11
N ASP A 166 17.60 -88.89 10.18
CA ASP A 166 16.85 -88.32 11.29
C ASP A 166 17.60 -87.13 11.90
N HIS A 167 16.87 -86.05 12.16
CA HIS A 167 17.14 -85.17 13.29
C HIS A 167 15.83 -84.49 13.69
N THR A 168 15.23 -85.03 14.75
CA THR A 168 14.35 -84.29 15.64
C THR A 168 15.09 -83.06 16.16
N CYS A 169 14.60 -81.85 15.88
CA CYS A 169 14.96 -80.65 16.61
C CYS A 169 13.71 -79.77 16.74
N VAL A 170 13.04 -79.97 17.87
CA VAL A 170 12.36 -79.01 18.74
C VAL A 170 11.94 -77.69 18.07
N GLY A 171 10.63 -77.45 18.10
CA GLY A 171 10.08 -76.13 17.83
C GLY A 171 10.81 -75.08 18.66
N SER A 172 11.50 -74.18 17.98
CA SER A 172 11.80 -72.88 18.56
C SER A 172 10.52 -72.08 18.48
N ASP A 173 9.74 -72.16 19.56
CA ASP A 173 8.90 -71.05 19.97
C ASP A 173 9.70 -69.77 19.71
N SER A 174 9.07 -68.87 18.96
CA SER A 174 9.52 -67.51 18.72
C SER A 174 9.65 -66.79 20.06
N PHE A 175 10.76 -67.03 20.74
CA PHE A 175 11.28 -66.17 21.77
C PHE A 175 11.80 -64.95 21.01
N GLU A 176 10.90 -64.01 20.71
CA GLU A 176 11.32 -62.64 20.41
C GLU A 176 12.31 -62.26 21.51
N ASP A 177 13.55 -61.91 21.16
CA ASP A 177 14.57 -61.53 22.13
C ASP A 177 13.94 -60.49 23.07
N ASP A 178 13.74 -60.83 24.35
CA ASP A 178 13.09 -59.98 25.35
C ASP A 178 13.66 -58.55 25.36
N ALA A 179 14.93 -58.41 24.96
CA ALA A 179 15.63 -57.15 24.78
C ALA A 179 15.06 -56.27 23.66
N GLU A 180 14.67 -56.83 22.52
CA GLU A 180 14.06 -56.10 21.40
C GLU A 180 12.64 -55.65 21.74
N LEU A 181 11.86 -56.50 22.43
CA LEU A 181 10.54 -56.14 22.96
C LEU A 181 10.64 -55.00 23.99
N LEU A 182 11.64 -55.04 24.89
CA LEU A 182 11.90 -53.97 25.85
C LEU A 182 12.31 -52.67 25.16
N ALA A 183 13.17 -52.73 24.14
CA ALA A 183 13.61 -51.55 23.39
C ALA A 183 12.44 -50.89 22.65
N ARG A 184 11.55 -51.71 22.07
CA ARG A 184 10.34 -51.23 21.37
C ARG A 184 9.32 -50.64 22.35
N SER A 185 9.13 -51.26 23.51
CA SER A 185 8.32 -50.74 24.60
C SER A 185 8.85 -49.40 25.13
N THR A 186 10.16 -49.29 25.34
CA THR A 186 10.81 -48.05 25.79
C THR A 186 10.67 -46.93 24.75
N SER A 187 10.83 -47.25 23.47
CA SER A 187 10.62 -46.31 22.35
C SER A 187 9.16 -45.84 22.27
N TYR A 188 8.19 -46.74 22.48
CA TYR A 188 6.78 -46.41 22.52
C TYR A 188 6.44 -45.48 23.69
N VAL A 189 7.01 -45.72 24.87
CA VAL A 189 6.83 -44.84 26.04
C VAL A 189 7.44 -43.47 25.79
N ALA A 190 8.63 -43.38 25.20
CA ALA A 190 9.26 -42.10 24.84
C ALA A 190 8.38 -41.31 23.84
N LEU A 191 7.89 -41.96 22.79
CA LEU A 191 6.95 -41.35 21.84
C LEU A 191 5.65 -40.91 22.51
N ALA A 192 5.11 -41.70 23.43
CA ALA A 192 3.91 -41.34 24.18
C ALA A 192 4.12 -40.06 25.01
N THR A 193 5.28 -39.92 25.66
CA THR A 193 5.62 -38.68 26.38
C THR A 193 5.81 -37.48 25.46
N GLU A 194 6.42 -37.67 24.29
CA GLU A 194 6.59 -36.60 23.31
C GLU A 194 5.24 -36.12 22.76
N VAL A 195 4.32 -37.04 22.46
CA VAL A 195 2.95 -36.71 22.04
C VAL A 195 2.23 -35.91 23.11
N GLU A 196 2.40 -36.25 24.39
CA GLU A 196 1.74 -35.52 25.48
C GLU A 196 2.32 -34.10 25.67
N ILE A 197 3.64 -33.95 25.53
CA ILE A 197 4.29 -32.62 25.52
C ILE A 197 3.77 -31.78 24.35
N LEU A 198 3.64 -32.36 23.17
CA LEU A 198 3.12 -31.65 22.00
C LEU A 198 1.65 -31.24 22.18
N ARG A 199 0.82 -32.08 22.80
CA ARG A 199 -0.56 -31.73 23.16
C ARG A 199 -0.63 -30.56 24.13
N SER A 200 0.14 -30.63 25.21
CA SER A 200 0.26 -29.53 26.17
C SER A 200 0.73 -28.24 25.49
N LYS A 201 1.69 -28.34 24.55
CA LYS A 201 2.15 -27.17 23.80
C LYS A 201 1.09 -26.60 22.86
N CYS A 202 0.27 -27.44 22.22
CA CYS A 202 -0.86 -26.99 21.41
C CYS A 202 -1.88 -26.22 22.25
N GLU A 203 -2.17 -26.67 23.47
CA GLU A 203 -3.10 -26.00 24.38
C GLU A 203 -2.55 -24.63 24.82
N GLU A 204 -1.27 -24.54 25.18
CA GLU A 204 -0.63 -23.24 25.46
C GLU A 204 -0.72 -22.26 24.28
N LEU A 205 -0.47 -22.76 23.06
CA LEU A 205 -0.55 -21.93 21.85
C LEU A 205 -1.98 -21.49 21.56
N GLU A 206 -2.98 -22.31 21.87
CA GLU A 206 -4.38 -21.96 21.72
C GLU A 206 -4.79 -20.85 22.69
N ILE A 207 -4.37 -20.94 23.95
CA ILE A 207 -4.56 -19.87 24.94
C ILE A 207 -3.86 -18.58 24.51
N ALA A 208 -2.61 -18.66 24.04
CA ALA A 208 -1.86 -17.49 23.58
C ALA A 208 -2.50 -16.84 22.35
N LYS A 209 -3.02 -17.66 21.43
CA LYS A 209 -3.78 -17.21 20.25
C LYS A 209 -5.04 -16.46 20.68
N ASP A 210 -5.82 -17.01 21.60
CA ASP A 210 -7.06 -16.38 22.08
C ASP A 210 -6.77 -15.05 22.82
N ALA A 211 -5.72 -14.99 23.63
CA ALA A 211 -5.27 -13.76 24.27
C ALA A 211 -4.87 -12.68 23.24
N ALA A 212 -4.13 -13.05 22.19
CA ALA A 212 -3.75 -12.12 21.14
C ALA A 212 -4.97 -11.61 20.34
N PHE A 213 -6.00 -12.44 20.14
CA PHE A 213 -7.26 -12.00 19.53
C PHE A 213 -7.98 -10.96 20.38
N GLU A 214 -8.03 -11.16 21.70
CA GLU A 214 -8.64 -10.20 22.62
C GLU A 214 -7.89 -8.86 22.61
N ASP A 215 -6.55 -8.87 22.61
CA ASP A 215 -5.74 -7.65 22.50
C ASP A 215 -6.05 -6.88 21.20
N VAL A 216 -6.19 -7.58 20.07
CA VAL A 216 -6.56 -6.98 18.79
C VAL A 216 -7.95 -6.36 18.85
N GLU A 217 -8.93 -7.02 19.47
CA GLU A 217 -10.27 -6.47 19.64
C GLU A 217 -10.30 -5.24 20.56
N GLN A 218 -9.52 -5.23 21.63
CA GLN A 218 -9.35 -4.05 22.48
C GLN A 218 -8.79 -2.86 21.71
N VAL A 219 -7.75 -3.09 20.89
CA VAL A 219 -7.16 -2.05 20.03
C VAL A 219 -8.19 -1.53 19.03
N LYS A 220 -8.95 -2.41 18.38
CA LYS A 220 -10.04 -2.00 17.46
C LYS A 220 -11.08 -1.13 18.17
N LYS A 221 -11.50 -1.54 19.38
CA LYS A 221 -12.47 -0.80 20.19
C LYS A 221 -11.95 0.60 20.53
N TYR A 222 -10.71 0.72 20.98
CA TYR A 222 -10.07 2.00 21.26
C TYR A 222 -10.07 2.94 20.05
N TYR A 223 -9.65 2.45 18.88
CA TYR A 223 -9.62 3.29 17.68
C TYR A 223 -11.03 3.66 17.19
N LYS A 224 -12.01 2.77 17.34
CA LYS A 224 -13.41 3.06 17.02
C LYS A 224 -13.96 4.19 17.90
N GLU A 225 -13.72 4.13 19.20
CA GLU A 225 -14.12 5.17 20.16
C GLU A 225 -13.45 6.51 19.84
N LYS A 226 -12.13 6.50 19.60
CA LYS A 226 -11.38 7.70 19.20
C LYS A 226 -11.88 8.32 17.90
N LEU A 227 -12.30 7.51 16.93
CA LEU A 227 -12.92 7.99 15.70
C LEU A 227 -14.28 8.62 15.97
N CYS A 228 -15.11 8.01 16.82
CA CYS A 228 -16.38 8.60 17.24
C CYS A 228 -16.17 9.95 17.93
N ASP A 229 -15.19 10.09 18.83
CA ASP A 229 -14.90 11.37 19.50
C ASP A 229 -14.49 12.47 18.51
N MET A 230 -13.64 12.11 17.54
CA MET A 230 -13.21 13.04 16.49
C MET A 230 -14.39 13.49 15.61
N ASP A 231 -15.32 12.59 15.30
CA ASP A 231 -16.52 12.90 14.53
C ASP A 231 -17.44 13.87 15.28
N HIS A 232 -17.68 13.64 16.58
CA HIS A 232 -18.43 14.58 17.43
C HIS A 232 -17.75 15.96 17.50
N HIS A 233 -16.43 16.01 17.60
CA HIS A 233 -15.69 17.28 17.59
C HIS A 233 -15.78 18.00 16.24
N LEU A 234 -15.73 17.25 15.13
CA LEU A 234 -15.91 17.80 13.79
C LEU A 234 -17.33 18.38 13.61
N ASP A 235 -18.35 17.68 14.09
CA ASP A 235 -19.72 18.18 14.07
C ASP A 235 -19.89 19.44 14.93
N ALA A 236 -19.33 19.45 16.14
CA ALA A 236 -19.35 20.62 17.02
C ALA A 236 -18.71 21.85 16.35
N THR A 237 -17.50 21.69 15.80
CA THR A 237 -16.80 22.77 15.10
C THR A 237 -17.54 23.22 13.83
N THR A 238 -18.12 22.29 13.09
CA THR A 238 -18.92 22.60 11.89
C THR A 238 -20.18 23.39 12.25
N ASN A 239 -20.88 23.01 13.32
CA ASN A 239 -22.05 23.72 13.82
C ASN A 239 -21.68 25.14 14.30
N GLU A 240 -20.54 25.28 14.96
CA GLU A 240 -20.03 26.57 15.43
C GLU A 240 -19.69 27.51 14.26
N VAL A 241 -19.01 26.99 13.22
CA VAL A 241 -18.75 27.73 11.99
C VAL A 241 -20.06 28.19 11.35
N ARG A 242 -21.06 27.30 11.22
CA ARG A 242 -22.40 27.67 10.71
C ARG A 242 -23.09 28.74 11.55
N ARG A 243 -22.90 28.74 12.87
CA ARG A 243 -23.43 29.76 13.79
C ARG A 243 -22.78 31.12 13.53
N LEU A 244 -21.45 31.16 13.42
CA LEU A 244 -20.69 32.38 13.15
C LEU A 244 -21.02 32.97 11.77
N TYR A 245 -21.20 32.14 10.75
CA TYR A 245 -21.63 32.60 9.43
C TYR A 245 -23.01 33.30 9.48
N ARG A 246 -23.97 32.76 10.24
CA ARG A 246 -25.28 33.40 10.44
C ARG A 246 -25.16 34.74 11.15
N GLN A 247 -24.40 34.80 12.24
CA GLN A 247 -24.17 36.05 12.96
C GLN A 247 -23.48 37.11 12.09
N ASN A 248 -22.52 36.70 11.25
CA ASN A 248 -21.85 37.61 10.34
C ASN A 248 -22.81 38.12 9.25
N ALA A 249 -23.71 37.27 8.74
CA ALA A 249 -24.75 37.70 7.81
C ALA A 249 -25.71 38.72 8.46
N GLU A 250 -26.16 38.48 9.70
CA GLU A 250 -26.99 39.41 10.46
C GLU A 250 -26.27 40.76 10.70
N ALA A 251 -25.00 40.72 11.12
CA ALA A 251 -24.20 41.92 11.33
C ALA A 251 -24.03 42.75 10.05
N LYS A 252 -23.87 42.09 8.88
CA LYS A 252 -23.80 42.78 7.58
C LYS A 252 -25.09 43.55 7.28
N VAL A 253 -26.25 42.93 7.52
CA VAL A 253 -27.56 43.59 7.32
C VAL A 253 -27.68 44.83 8.21
N ILE A 254 -27.29 44.74 9.48
CA ILE A 254 -27.31 45.89 10.41
C ILE A 254 -26.37 47.00 9.92
N ILE A 255 -25.16 46.66 9.49
CA ILE A 255 -24.19 47.64 8.97
C ILE A 255 -24.77 48.38 7.75
N ASP A 256 -25.42 47.66 6.84
CA ASP A 256 -25.99 48.25 5.64
C ASP A 256 -27.19 49.17 5.94
N ASP A 257 -28.04 48.80 6.91
CA ASP A 257 -29.12 49.66 7.40
C ASP A 257 -28.58 50.94 8.04
N LEU A 258 -27.58 50.84 8.93
CA LEU A 258 -26.93 52.00 9.54
C LEU A 258 -26.28 52.91 8.49
N ARG A 259 -25.65 52.33 7.44
CA ARG A 259 -25.10 53.10 6.31
C ARG A 259 -26.20 53.86 5.57
N GLN A 260 -27.38 53.26 5.38
CA GLN A 260 -28.52 53.90 4.73
C GLN A 260 -29.08 55.05 5.57
N GLN A 261 -29.24 54.85 6.88
CA GLN A 261 -29.65 55.90 7.82
C GLN A 261 -28.65 57.07 7.84
N LEU A 262 -27.35 56.79 7.81
CA LEU A 262 -26.33 57.84 7.75
C LEU A 262 -26.41 58.65 6.44
N LYS A 263 -26.66 57.98 5.30
CA LYS A 263 -26.84 58.66 4.00
C LYS A 263 -28.06 59.58 4.03
N SER A 264 -29.20 59.13 4.56
CA SER A 264 -30.41 59.95 4.63
C SER A 264 -30.24 61.14 5.58
N ALA A 265 -29.63 60.95 6.75
CA ALA A 265 -29.32 62.02 7.70
C ALA A 265 -28.36 63.09 7.13
N LYS A 266 -27.36 62.66 6.33
CA LYS A 266 -26.49 63.60 5.63
C LYS A 266 -27.26 64.44 4.61
N ALA A 267 -28.15 63.82 3.82
CA ALA A 267 -28.95 64.51 2.80
C ALA A 267 -29.94 65.53 3.38
N THR A 268 -30.52 65.26 4.57
CA THR A 268 -31.38 66.22 5.26
C THR A 268 -30.58 67.38 5.85
N SER A 269 -29.37 67.15 6.36
CA SER A 269 -28.48 68.20 6.87
C SER A 269 -27.99 69.16 5.76
N THR A 270 -27.66 68.66 4.56
CA THR A 270 -27.28 69.53 3.42
C THR A 270 -28.43 70.40 2.95
N LYS A 271 -29.68 69.91 2.97
CA LYS A 271 -30.88 70.69 2.58
C LYS A 271 -31.15 71.89 3.49
N ILE A 272 -30.70 71.87 4.74
CA ILE A 272 -30.90 72.97 5.70
C ILE A 272 -29.83 74.07 5.54
N THR A 273 -28.68 73.76 4.90
CA THR A 273 -27.50 74.64 4.85
C THR A 273 -27.34 75.44 3.54
N THR A 274 -28.21 75.26 2.54
CA THR A 274 -28.23 76.12 1.33
C THR A 274 -29.27 77.24 1.44
N PRO A 275 -28.90 78.49 1.79
CA PRO A 275 -29.77 79.64 1.57
C PRO A 275 -29.80 79.98 0.08
N ALA A 276 -31.00 80.26 -0.43
CA ALA A 276 -31.21 80.78 -1.77
C ALA A 276 -30.51 82.15 -1.90
N VAL A 277 -29.40 82.21 -2.64
CA VAL A 277 -28.80 83.47 -3.08
C VAL A 277 -29.50 83.91 -4.37
N ASN A 278 -30.30 84.97 -4.25
CA ASN A 278 -30.90 85.72 -5.35
C ASN A 278 -29.81 86.29 -6.28
N PRO A 279 -29.95 86.21 -7.61
CA PRO A 279 -29.09 86.92 -8.54
C PRO A 279 -29.78 88.21 -8.97
N GLU A 280 -29.60 89.32 -8.25
CA GLU A 280 -29.65 90.67 -8.85
C GLU A 280 -29.22 91.73 -7.82
N VAL A 281 -28.10 92.40 -8.13
CA VAL A 281 -27.81 93.84 -8.00
C VAL A 281 -26.28 94.04 -7.90
N SER A 282 -25.69 94.31 -9.05
CA SER A 282 -24.66 95.32 -9.34
C SER A 282 -23.71 95.84 -8.22
N LYS A 283 -22.41 95.55 -8.48
CA LYS A 283 -21.32 96.53 -8.74
C LYS A 283 -20.47 97.06 -7.57
N VAL A 284 -19.15 96.94 -7.79
CA VAL A 284 -17.99 97.78 -7.37
C VAL A 284 -16.96 97.10 -6.43
N ALA A 285 -15.69 97.30 -6.82
CA ALA A 285 -14.39 97.07 -6.14
C ALA A 285 -13.76 95.68 -6.37
N SER A 286 -12.88 95.51 -7.38
CA SER A 286 -11.45 95.90 -7.42
C SER A 286 -10.54 94.93 -6.64
N GLU A 287 -9.78 94.15 -7.42
CA GLU A 287 -8.55 93.37 -7.17
C GLU A 287 -7.51 94.07 -6.24
N PRO A 288 -6.53 93.35 -5.61
CA PRO A 288 -5.58 92.49 -6.33
C PRO A 288 -5.08 91.18 -5.67
N THR A 289 -4.78 90.24 -6.57
CA THR A 289 -3.72 89.21 -6.58
C THR A 289 -2.75 89.14 -5.40
N VAL A 290 -2.66 87.97 -4.73
CA VAL A 290 -1.40 87.39 -4.22
C VAL A 290 -1.46 85.85 -4.19
N ASP A 291 -0.45 85.28 -4.86
CA ASP A 291 0.18 83.95 -4.90
C ASP A 291 -0.28 82.74 -4.06
N LYS A 292 -0.30 81.60 -4.77
CA LYS A 292 -0.16 80.23 -4.24
C LYS A 292 1.22 80.00 -3.63
N PRO A 293 1.34 79.02 -2.71
CA PRO A 293 2.24 77.93 -3.04
C PRO A 293 1.73 76.51 -2.69
N ASN A 294 2.16 75.64 -3.60
CA ASN A 294 2.34 74.17 -3.63
C ASN A 294 2.28 73.33 -2.32
N PRO A 295 1.90 72.04 -2.42
CA PRO A 295 2.01 71.07 -1.35
C PRO A 295 3.36 70.34 -1.34
N ALA A 296 3.89 70.12 -0.14
CA ALA A 296 4.91 69.13 0.23
C ALA A 296 4.49 68.66 1.64
N THR A 297 4.55 67.39 2.05
CA THR A 297 5.30 66.21 1.62
C THR A 297 4.55 64.98 2.14
#